data_AF-A0A952PFR9-F1
#
_entry.id   AF-A0A952PFR9-F1
#
_cell.length_a   1.000
_cell.length_b   1.000
_cell.length_c   1.000
_cell.angle_alpha   90.00
_cell.angle_beta   90.00
_cell.angle_gamma   90.00
#
_symmetry.space_group_name_H-M   'P 1'
#
loop_
_entity.id
_entity.type
_entity.pdbx_description
1 polymer ?
#
loop_
_entity_poly.entity_id
_entity_poly.type
_entity_poly.pdbx_seq_one_letter_code
_entity_poly.pdbx_strand_id
1 'polypeptide(L)'
;METLRTRLVQAAELTNSLAAQLSAEQLQSYNGEAPSNSIGGQFWCVVGARESYARAFTAGEWQGFSCSLQDIQTPGSVQAALADSQTALLNALAVTEQPWDEARLKILYDLLEHEAQHHGQLIRYFYANSIPFPADFAHRYALS
;
A
#
# COMPACT_ATOMS: atom_id res chain seq x y z
N MET A 1 -11.32 -12.59 -12.72
CA MET A 1 -10.79 -12.44 -11.35
C MET A 1 -9.28 -12.44 -11.29
N GLU A 2 -8.59 -13.31 -12.04
CA GLU A 2 -7.12 -13.39 -12.01
C GLU A 2 -6.44 -12.04 -12.27
N THR A 3 -6.92 -11.27 -13.26
CA THR A 3 -6.37 -9.93 -13.54
C THR A 3 -6.44 -8.99 -12.33
N LEU A 4 -7.56 -8.95 -11.59
CA LEU A 4 -7.69 -8.09 -10.40
C LEU A 4 -6.71 -8.52 -9.31
N ARG A 5 -6.59 -9.83 -9.06
CA ARG A 5 -5.60 -10.39 -8.14
C ARG A 5 -4.19 -9.97 -8.54
N THR A 6 -3.80 -10.16 -9.80
CA THR A 6 -2.49 -9.75 -10.31
C THR A 6 -2.26 -8.24 -10.12
N ARG A 7 -3.26 -7.40 -10.40
CA ARG A 7 -3.12 -5.93 -10.24
C ARG A 7 -2.95 -5.50 -8.79
N LEU A 8 -3.65 -6.11 -7.85
CA LEU A 8 -3.48 -5.85 -6.42
C LEU A 8 -2.08 -6.25 -5.92
N VAL A 9 -1.60 -7.44 -6.31
CA VAL A 9 -0.26 -7.91 -5.93
C VAL A 9 0.80 -6.98 -6.49
N GLN A 10 0.72 -6.63 -7.77
CA GLN A 10 1.64 -5.68 -8.41
C GLN A 10 1.60 -4.31 -7.72
N ALA A 11 0.41 -3.81 -7.38
CA ALA A 11 0.31 -2.54 -6.67
C ALA A 11 0.99 -2.62 -5.29
N ALA A 12 0.79 -3.72 -4.57
CA ALA A 12 1.39 -3.90 -3.26
C ALA A 12 2.93 -3.98 -3.32
N GLU A 13 3.47 -4.72 -4.30
CA GLU A 13 4.91 -4.83 -4.56
C GLU A 13 5.55 -3.47 -4.85
N LEU A 14 4.91 -2.64 -5.66
CA LEU A 14 5.40 -1.30 -5.99
C LEU A 14 5.54 -0.40 -4.76
N THR A 15 4.55 -0.41 -3.85
CA THR A 15 4.67 0.29 -2.57
C THR A 15 5.82 -0.28 -1.72
N ASN A 16 5.99 -1.60 -1.70
CA ASN A 16 7.05 -2.22 -0.92
C ASN A 16 8.44 -1.85 -1.48
N SER A 17 8.60 -1.79 -2.81
CA SER A 17 9.81 -1.31 -3.48
C SER A 17 10.12 0.14 -3.12
N LEU A 18 9.11 1.02 -3.06
CA LEU A 18 9.32 2.40 -2.58
C LEU A 18 9.87 2.43 -1.16
N ALA A 19 9.30 1.65 -0.25
CA ALA A 19 9.71 1.63 1.16
C ALA A 19 11.10 1.02 1.41
N ALA A 20 11.52 0.07 0.57
CA ALA A 20 12.76 -0.68 0.74
C ALA A 20 14.04 0.18 0.72
N GLN A 21 14.01 1.31 0.01
CA GLN A 21 15.18 2.18 -0.16
C GLN A 21 15.21 3.39 0.78
N LEU A 22 14.17 3.60 1.60
CA LEU A 22 14.04 4.82 2.39
C LEU A 22 14.82 4.77 3.70
N SER A 23 15.49 5.87 4.02
CA SER A 23 16.11 6.09 5.33
C SER A 23 15.08 6.54 6.38
N ALA A 24 15.48 6.52 7.66
CA ALA A 24 14.65 7.00 8.76
C ALA A 24 14.32 8.50 8.62
N GLU A 25 15.25 9.30 8.10
CA GLU A 25 15.04 10.72 7.81
C GLU A 25 14.03 10.92 6.67
N GLN A 26 14.15 10.12 5.61
CA GLN A 26 13.22 10.19 4.47
C GLN A 26 11.80 9.78 4.86
N LEU A 27 11.63 8.80 5.75
CA LEU A 27 10.30 8.43 6.27
C LEU A 27 9.60 9.58 7.02
N GLN A 28 10.37 10.51 7.58
CA GLN A 28 9.84 11.69 8.27
C GLN A 28 9.55 12.86 7.31
N SER A 29 9.87 12.73 6.03
CA SER A 29 9.71 13.80 5.04
C SER A 29 8.24 14.01 4.66
N TYR A 30 7.90 15.25 4.29
CA TYR A 30 6.55 15.70 3.93
C TYR A 30 6.46 16.10 2.46
N ASN A 31 5.27 16.40 1.95
CA ASN A 31 5.06 16.85 0.58
C ASN A 31 5.34 18.34 0.41
N GLY A 32 6.59 18.75 0.67
CA GLY A 32 6.98 20.15 0.72
C GLY A 32 6.22 20.92 1.81
N GLU A 33 5.68 22.10 1.47
CA GLU A 33 4.91 22.94 2.39
C GLU A 33 3.41 22.61 2.43
N ALA A 34 2.94 21.68 1.59
CA ALA A 34 1.52 21.32 1.56
C ALA A 34 1.12 20.58 2.86
N PRO A 35 -0.06 20.85 3.44
CA PRO A 35 -0.57 20.07 4.57
C PRO A 35 -0.65 18.60 4.20
N SER A 36 0.15 17.77 4.87
CA SER A 36 0.29 16.35 4.55
C SER A 36 0.77 15.56 5.76
N ASN A 37 0.59 14.23 5.74
CA ASN A 37 1.33 13.34 6.64
C ASN A 37 2.78 13.17 6.15
N SER A 38 3.64 12.58 6.96
CA SER A 38 4.97 12.15 6.50
C SER A 38 4.88 10.94 5.55
N ILE A 39 5.96 10.61 4.84
CA ILE A 39 6.05 9.39 4.02
C ILE A 39 5.76 8.13 4.86
N GLY A 40 6.29 8.04 6.08
CA GLY A 40 5.97 6.97 7.01
C GLY A 40 4.48 6.90 7.36
N GLY A 41 3.83 8.06 7.54
CA GLY A 41 2.39 8.15 7.75
C GLY A 41 1.56 7.70 6.53
N GLN A 42 2.08 7.88 5.31
CA GLN A 42 1.47 7.31 4.10
C GLN A 42 1.52 5.78 4.13
N PHE A 43 2.66 5.18 4.48
CA PHE A 43 2.77 3.72 4.59
C PHE A 43 1.91 3.14 5.71
N TRP A 44 1.74 3.87 6.83
CA TRP A 44 0.77 3.48 7.86
C TRP A 44 -0.65 3.36 7.32
N CYS A 45 -1.07 4.29 6.46
CA CYS A 45 -2.37 4.24 5.83
C CYS A 45 -2.48 3.04 4.87
N VAL A 46 -1.45 2.78 4.08
CA VAL A 46 -1.40 1.63 3.17
C VAL A 46 -1.45 0.28 3.91
N VAL A 47 -0.64 0.10 4.96
CA VAL A 47 -0.67 -1.11 5.81
C VAL A 47 -2.08 -1.30 6.39
N GLY A 48 -2.65 -0.25 6.99
CA GLY A 48 -3.97 -0.33 7.59
C GLY A 48 -5.07 -0.64 6.58
N ALA A 49 -4.98 -0.10 5.36
CA ALA A 49 -5.88 -0.44 4.29
C ALA A 49 -5.76 -1.92 3.91
N ARG A 50 -4.56 -2.42 3.58
CA ARG A 50 -4.36 -3.83 3.23
C ARG A 50 -4.95 -4.78 4.27
N GLU A 51 -4.66 -4.54 5.54
CA GLU A 51 -5.18 -5.35 6.64
C GLU A 51 -6.70 -5.27 6.77
N SER A 52 -7.26 -4.07 6.69
CA SER A 52 -8.69 -3.85 6.88
C SER A 52 -9.52 -4.35 5.70
N TYR A 53 -9.06 -4.12 4.48
CA TYR A 53 -9.68 -4.64 3.27
C TYR A 53 -9.53 -6.16 3.15
N ALA A 54 -8.40 -6.76 3.57
CA ALA A 54 -8.27 -8.21 3.61
C ALA A 54 -9.26 -8.88 4.59
N ARG A 55 -9.44 -8.29 5.78
CA ARG A 55 -10.48 -8.72 6.73
C ARG A 55 -11.87 -8.55 6.14
N ALA A 56 -12.15 -7.39 5.57
CA ALA A 56 -13.44 -7.09 4.97
C ALA A 56 -13.77 -8.04 3.81
N PHE A 57 -12.79 -8.34 2.97
CA PHE A 57 -12.94 -9.25 1.85
C PHE A 57 -13.27 -10.68 2.31
N THR A 58 -12.59 -11.15 3.35
CA THR A 58 -12.89 -12.45 3.97
C THR A 58 -14.32 -12.48 4.50
N ALA A 59 -14.73 -11.43 5.23
CA ALA A 59 -16.07 -11.31 5.82
C ALA A 59 -17.18 -11.04 4.79
N GLY A 60 -16.86 -10.46 3.63
CA GLY A 60 -17.82 -9.98 2.64
C GLY A 60 -18.41 -8.59 2.95
N GLU A 61 -17.92 -7.90 3.98
CA GLU A 61 -18.40 -6.58 4.42
C GLU A 61 -17.33 -5.82 5.21
N TRP A 62 -17.44 -4.50 5.31
CA TRP A 62 -16.46 -3.67 6.02
C TRP A 62 -16.43 -3.97 7.53
N GLN A 63 -15.24 -4.18 8.07
CA GLN A 63 -15.02 -4.56 9.48
C GLN A 63 -14.27 -3.48 10.28
N GLY A 64 -14.25 -2.24 9.80
CA GLY A 64 -13.53 -1.15 10.44
C GLY A 64 -12.03 -1.13 10.11
N PHE A 65 -11.42 0.04 10.35
CA PHE A 65 -10.01 0.29 10.11
C PHE A 65 -9.16 -0.23 11.26
N SER A 66 -8.06 -0.90 10.95
CA SER A 66 -6.99 -1.29 11.88
C SER A 66 -5.66 -1.30 11.15
N CYS A 67 -4.59 -0.93 11.84
CA CYS A 67 -3.23 -0.93 11.31
C CYS A 67 -2.26 -1.48 12.36
N SER A 68 -1.49 -2.50 11.99
CA SER A 68 -0.46 -3.08 12.86
C SER A 68 0.81 -2.22 12.97
N LEU A 69 1.09 -1.34 11.99
CA LEU A 69 2.28 -0.49 12.01
C LEU A 69 2.18 0.56 13.13
N GLN A 70 3.05 0.44 14.14
CA GLN A 70 3.11 1.39 15.26
C GLN A 70 4.29 2.37 15.14
N ASP A 71 5.39 1.93 14.53
CA ASP A 71 6.58 2.77 14.32
C ASP A 71 6.73 3.11 12.85
N ILE A 72 6.34 4.35 12.51
CA ILE A 72 6.37 4.87 11.15
C ILE A 72 7.74 5.49 10.75
N GLN A 73 8.72 5.51 11.66
CA GLN A 73 9.99 6.21 11.47
C GLN A 73 11.15 5.24 11.26
N THR A 74 11.03 4.00 11.71
CA THR A 74 12.06 2.97 11.54
C THR A 74 11.86 2.19 10.23
N PRO A 75 12.80 2.24 9.26
CA PRO A 75 12.65 1.53 7.98
C PRO A 75 12.33 0.05 8.10
N GLY A 76 13.02 -0.67 9.01
CA GLY A 76 12.76 -2.09 9.24
C GLY A 76 11.34 -2.38 9.73
N SER A 77 10.75 -1.50 10.55
CA SER A 77 9.37 -1.67 11.04
C SER A 77 8.36 -1.44 9.92
N VAL A 78 8.54 -0.38 9.12
CA VAL A 78 7.69 -0.07 7.96
C VAL A 78 7.74 -1.19 6.93
N GLN A 79 8.95 -1.65 6.58
CA GLN A 79 9.14 -2.73 5.60
C GLN A 79 8.51 -4.05 6.06
N ALA A 80 8.70 -4.42 7.34
CA ALA A 80 8.08 -5.62 7.91
C ALA A 80 6.55 -5.54 7.84
N ALA A 81 5.94 -4.44 8.30
CA ALA A 81 4.48 -4.29 8.28
C ALA A 81 3.89 -4.28 6.85
N LEU A 82 4.59 -3.69 5.89
CA LEU A 82 4.19 -3.71 4.48
C LEU A 82 4.24 -5.13 3.88
N ALA A 83 5.26 -5.91 4.21
CA ALA A 83 5.38 -7.30 3.78
C ALA A 83 4.33 -8.21 4.46
N ASP A 84 4.11 -8.03 5.75
CA ASP A 84 3.13 -8.78 6.53
C ASP A 84 1.70 -8.49 6.04
N SER A 85 1.38 -7.22 5.79
CA SER A 85 0.06 -6.82 5.26
C SER A 85 -0.16 -7.30 3.82
N GLN A 86 0.88 -7.36 2.97
CA GLN A 86 0.79 -8.00 1.66
C GLN A 86 0.53 -9.51 1.79
N THR A 87 1.22 -10.18 2.71
CA THR A 87 1.01 -11.60 3.00
C THR A 87 -0.41 -11.87 3.49
N ALA A 88 -0.95 -11.02 4.37
CA ALA A 88 -2.33 -11.10 4.83
C ALA A 88 -3.34 -10.97 3.69
N LEU A 89 -3.13 -10.02 2.77
CA LEU A 89 -3.95 -9.87 1.56
C LEU A 89 -3.88 -11.13 0.67
N LEU A 90 -2.68 -11.64 0.39
CA LEU A 90 -2.49 -12.85 -0.41
C LEU A 90 -3.20 -14.06 0.20
N ASN A 91 -3.09 -14.23 1.52
CA ASN A 91 -3.76 -15.29 2.25
C ASN A 91 -5.28 -15.16 2.13
N ALA A 92 -5.84 -13.96 2.35
CA ALA A 92 -7.27 -13.71 2.21
C ALA A 92 -7.78 -14.08 0.80
N LEU A 93 -7.04 -13.66 -0.24
CA LEU A 93 -7.34 -13.97 -1.63
C LEU A 93 -7.25 -15.47 -1.96
N ALA A 94 -6.39 -16.22 -1.27
CA ALA A 94 -6.19 -17.65 -1.49
C ALA A 94 -7.25 -18.52 -0.82
N VAL A 95 -7.68 -18.16 0.40
CA VAL A 95 -8.61 -18.97 1.20
C VAL A 95 -10.08 -18.66 0.96
N THR A 96 -10.40 -17.49 0.41
CA THR A 96 -11.81 -17.11 0.14
C THR A 96 -12.34 -17.83 -1.09
N GLU A 97 -13.41 -18.60 -0.91
CA GLU A 97 -14.03 -19.42 -1.96
C GLU A 97 -14.47 -18.60 -3.18
N GLN A 98 -14.34 -19.21 -4.35
CA GLN A 98 -14.72 -18.64 -5.65
C GLN A 98 -16.05 -19.25 -6.12
N PRO A 99 -16.85 -18.51 -6.92
CA PRO A 99 -16.59 -17.15 -7.41
C PRO A 99 -16.83 -16.09 -6.33
N TRP A 100 -16.02 -15.02 -6.32
CA TRP A 100 -16.30 -13.87 -5.44
C TRP A 100 -17.52 -13.10 -5.92
N ASP A 101 -18.41 -12.78 -4.98
CA ASP A 101 -19.58 -11.94 -5.22
C ASP A 101 -19.22 -10.47 -5.47
N GLU A 102 -20.24 -9.68 -5.82
CA GLU A 102 -20.08 -8.25 -6.10
C GLU A 102 -19.59 -7.44 -4.89
N ALA A 103 -20.00 -7.79 -3.67
CA ALA A 103 -19.59 -7.10 -2.46
C ALA A 103 -18.08 -7.26 -2.21
N ARG A 104 -17.58 -8.48 -2.35
CA ARG A 104 -16.14 -8.81 -2.26
C ARG A 104 -15.35 -8.17 -3.39
N LEU A 105 -15.87 -8.19 -4.60
CA LEU A 105 -15.27 -7.49 -5.74
C LEU A 105 -15.10 -6.00 -5.47
N LYS A 106 -16.15 -5.34 -4.97
CA LYS A 106 -16.13 -3.93 -4.64
C LYS A 106 -15.03 -3.63 -3.61
N ILE A 107 -14.92 -4.43 -2.55
CA ILE A 107 -13.86 -4.30 -1.54
C ILE A 107 -12.47 -4.36 -2.17
N LEU A 108 -12.24 -5.29 -3.10
CA LEU A 108 -10.94 -5.42 -3.77
C LEU A 108 -10.64 -4.28 -4.75
N TYR A 109 -11.65 -3.76 -5.46
CA TYR A 109 -11.48 -2.59 -6.30
C TYR A 109 -11.19 -1.34 -5.47
N ASP A 110 -11.93 -1.13 -4.39
CA ASP A 110 -11.71 -0.02 -3.45
C ASP A 110 -10.26 -0.06 -2.90
N LEU A 111 -9.72 -1.25 -2.58
CA LEU A 111 -8.32 -1.40 -2.16
C LEU A 111 -7.33 -1.05 -3.28
N LEU A 112 -7.58 -1.50 -4.52
CA LEU A 112 -6.70 -1.19 -5.65
C LEU A 112 -6.67 0.32 -5.95
N GLU A 113 -7.82 0.97 -5.89
CA GLU A 113 -7.94 2.42 -6.04
C GLU A 113 -7.19 3.16 -4.93
N HIS A 114 -7.30 2.69 -3.69
CA HIS A 114 -6.57 3.22 -2.55
C HIS A 114 -5.04 3.13 -2.73
N GLU A 115 -4.50 1.97 -3.13
CA GLU A 115 -3.08 1.79 -3.43
C GLU A 115 -2.63 2.75 -4.55
N ALA A 116 -3.39 2.82 -5.65
CA ALA A 116 -3.08 3.68 -6.77
C ALA A 116 -3.10 5.18 -6.39
N GLN A 117 -4.02 5.58 -5.51
CA GLN A 117 -4.06 6.93 -4.96
C GLN A 117 -2.79 7.24 -4.15
N HIS A 118 -2.36 6.34 -3.26
CA HIS A 118 -1.13 6.52 -2.48
C HIS A 118 0.11 6.52 -3.36
N HIS A 119 0.17 5.71 -4.42
CA HIS A 119 1.25 5.80 -5.41
C HIS A 119 1.33 7.20 -6.03
N GLY A 120 0.20 7.76 -6.46
CA GLY A 120 0.14 9.13 -7.00
C GLY A 120 0.59 10.19 -6.00
N GLN A 121 0.22 10.04 -4.72
CA GLN A 121 0.71 10.92 -3.66
C GLN A 121 2.21 10.76 -3.47
N LEU A 122 2.70 9.55 -3.26
CA LEU A 122 4.12 9.24 -3.00
C LEU A 122 5.04 9.71 -4.14
N ILE A 123 4.57 9.71 -5.39
CA ILE A 123 5.29 10.34 -6.51
C ILE A 123 5.61 11.81 -6.20
N ARG A 124 4.64 12.58 -5.70
CA ARG A 124 4.84 13.99 -5.35
C ARG A 124 5.81 14.15 -4.18
N TYR A 125 5.72 13.28 -3.18
CA TYR A 125 6.66 13.29 -2.05
C TYR A 125 8.09 13.02 -2.50
N PHE A 126 8.29 12.02 -3.37
CA PHE A 126 9.62 11.65 -3.85
C PHE A 126 10.25 12.79 -4.66
N TYR A 127 9.48 13.42 -5.56
CA TYR A 127 9.95 14.63 -6.25
C TYR A 127 10.26 15.78 -5.28
N ALA A 128 9.36 16.08 -4.35
CA ALA A 128 9.54 17.19 -3.39
C ALA A 128 10.79 17.03 -2.51
N ASN A 129 11.22 15.79 -2.25
CA ASN A 129 12.35 15.47 -1.37
C ASN A 129 13.59 14.99 -2.14
N SER A 130 13.60 15.11 -3.47
CA SER A 130 14.71 14.65 -4.33
C SER A 130 15.08 13.17 -4.10
N ILE A 131 14.09 12.33 -3.81
CA ILE A 131 14.27 10.89 -3.59
C ILE A 131 14.14 10.18 -4.95
N PRO A 132 15.13 9.39 -5.38
CA PRO A 132 15.04 8.64 -6.63
C PRO A 132 13.95 7.57 -6.55
N PHE A 133 13.37 7.18 -7.68
CA PHE A 133 12.40 6.07 -7.74
C PHE A 133 13.11 4.72 -7.96
N PRO A 134 12.61 3.62 -7.36
CA PRO A 134 12.97 2.27 -7.75
C PRO A 134 12.62 2.01 -9.22
N ALA A 135 13.39 1.15 -9.90
CA ALA A 135 13.29 0.95 -11.35
C ALA A 135 11.93 0.39 -11.80
N ASP A 136 11.35 -0.53 -11.02
CA ASP A 136 10.01 -1.11 -11.25
C ASP A 136 8.92 -0.03 -11.16
N PHE A 137 9.01 0.83 -10.15
CA PHE A 137 8.09 1.94 -9.95
C PHE A 137 8.20 3.00 -11.04
N ALA A 138 9.44 3.38 -11.37
CA ALA A 138 9.71 4.33 -12.45
C ALA A 138 9.17 3.81 -13.79
N HIS A 139 9.39 2.52 -14.10
CA HIS A 139 8.88 1.89 -15.31
C HIS A 139 7.35 1.85 -15.34
N ARG A 140 6.69 1.48 -14.23
CA ARG A 140 5.23 1.37 -14.14
C ARG A 140 4.52 2.68 -14.46
N TYR A 141 5.10 3.79 -14.04
CA TYR A 141 4.51 5.13 -14.10
C TYR A 141 5.19 6.07 -15.12
N ALA A 142 6.15 5.57 -15.90
CA ALA A 142 6.92 6.34 -16.88
C ALA A 142 7.56 7.61 -16.28
N LEU A 143 8.24 7.45 -15.13
CA LEU A 143 8.88 8.55 -14.39
C LEU A 143 10.35 8.79 -14.80
N SER A 144 10.85 8.03 -15.78
CA SER A 144 12.21 8.06 -16.33
C SER A 144 12.20 7.74 -17.82
#